data_AF-A0A938MP12-F1
#
_entry.id   AF-A0A938MP12-F1
#
_cell.length_a   1.000
_cell.length_b   1.000
_cell.length_c   1.000
_cell.angle_alpha   90.00
_cell.angle_beta   90.00
_cell.angle_gamma   90.00
#
_symmetry.space_group_name_H-M   'P 1'
#
loop_
_entity.id
_entity.type
_entity.pdbx_description
1 polymer ?
#
loop_
_entity_poly.entity_id
_entity_poly.type
_entity_poly.pdbx_seq_one_letter_code
_entity_poly.pdbx_strand_id
1 'polypeptide(L)'
;MELKNALSVCLIALFSATLVVLIARVLDSQAAARLEPQLARIATELEALRSSGGLTAVPATSLRKAPLRDGLVVYFFHGNWRCPTCRSIEAQSFAAVQMDFATQLDRGELQWVTLNYEDATGKELARTFDVVAAIVVLAQMKGGEL
;
A
#
# COMPACT_ATOMS: atom_id res chain seq x y z
N MET A 1 -19.22 -59.53 -23.83
CA MET A 1 -17.96 -59.02 -23.25
C MET A 1 -17.99 -57.52 -23.02
N GLU A 2 -18.78 -56.75 -23.77
CA GLU A 2 -18.92 -55.28 -23.66
C GLU A 2 -19.31 -54.73 -22.27
N LEU A 3 -20.27 -55.35 -21.57
CA LEU A 3 -20.79 -54.80 -20.30
C LEU A 3 -19.75 -54.83 -19.17
N LYS A 4 -18.93 -55.88 -19.10
CA LYS A 4 -17.86 -55.99 -18.09
C LYS A 4 -16.79 -54.93 -18.30
N ASN A 5 -16.42 -54.68 -19.55
CA ASN A 5 -15.43 -53.66 -19.88
C ASN A 5 -15.97 -52.25 -19.58
N ALA A 6 -17.24 -51.97 -19.92
CA ALA A 6 -17.88 -50.71 -19.59
C ALA A 6 -17.96 -50.48 -18.06
N LEU A 7 -18.32 -51.51 -17.29
CA LEU A 7 -18.35 -51.44 -15.83
C LEU A 7 -16.96 -51.16 -15.25
N SER A 8 -15.93 -51.86 -15.73
CA SER A 8 -14.54 -51.65 -15.28
C SER A 8 -14.05 -50.24 -15.58
N VAL A 9 -14.35 -49.69 -16.77
CA VAL A 9 -13.99 -48.31 -17.13
C VAL A 9 -14.69 -47.30 -16.20
N CYS A 10 -15.99 -47.48 -15.94
CA CYS A 10 -16.73 -46.59 -15.03
C CYS A 10 -16.18 -46.64 -13.59
N LEU A 11 -15.85 -47.83 -13.08
CA LEU A 11 -15.30 -47.98 -11.73
C LEU A 11 -13.91 -47.33 -11.60
N ILE A 12 -13.05 -47.50 -12.61
CA ILE A 12 -11.73 -46.87 -12.63
C ILE A 12 -11.86 -45.34 -12.72
N ALA A 13 -12.78 -44.83 -13.53
CA ALA A 13 -13.04 -43.39 -13.65
C ALA A 13 -13.54 -42.78 -12.33
N LEU A 14 -14.46 -43.45 -11.64
CA LEU A 14 -14.96 -42.99 -10.34
C LEU A 14 -13.89 -43.03 -9.25
N PHE A 15 -13.09 -44.10 -9.21
CA PHE A 15 -12.01 -44.23 -8.25
C PHE A 15 -10.92 -43.16 -8.46
N SER A 16 -10.52 -42.94 -9.71
CA SER A 16 -9.53 -41.90 -10.06
C SER A 16 -10.04 -40.49 -9.75
N ALA A 17 -11.30 -40.18 -10.08
CA ALA A 17 -11.90 -38.88 -9.72
C ALA A 17 -11.94 -38.68 -8.20
N THR A 18 -12.34 -39.70 -7.45
CA THR A 18 -12.37 -39.64 -5.97
C THR A 18 -10.98 -39.44 -5.39
N LEU A 19 -9.98 -40.15 -5.93
CA LEU A 19 -8.59 -40.03 -5.50
C LEU A 19 -8.04 -38.61 -5.74
N VAL A 20 -8.34 -38.01 -6.90
CA VAL A 20 -7.92 -36.63 -7.22
C VAL A 20 -8.55 -35.63 -6.24
N VAL A 21 -9.85 -35.75 -5.95
CA VAL A 21 -10.54 -34.88 -5.00
C VAL A 21 -9.95 -35.01 -3.59
N LEU A 22 -9.65 -36.24 -3.15
CA LEU A 22 -9.03 -36.49 -1.86
C LEU A 22 -7.62 -35.89 -1.77
N ILE A 23 -6.80 -36.04 -2.81
CA ILE A 23 -5.46 -35.44 -2.86
C ILE A 23 -5.56 -33.91 -2.78
N ALA A 24 -6.45 -33.28 -3.55
CA ALA A 24 -6.67 -31.84 -3.50
C ALA A 24 -7.08 -31.36 -2.10
N ARG A 25 -8.04 -32.05 -1.47
CA ARG A 25 -8.49 -31.76 -0.11
C ARG A 25 -7.37 -31.89 0.93
N VAL A 26 -6.51 -32.90 0.79
CA VAL A 26 -5.38 -33.13 1.69
C VAL A 26 -4.34 -32.03 1.53
N LEU A 27 -4.00 -31.65 0.29
CA LEU A 27 -3.06 -30.56 0.03
C LEU A 27 -3.55 -29.22 0.60
N ASP A 28 -4.84 -28.90 0.40
CA ASP A 28 -5.45 -27.71 1.00
C ASP A 28 -5.42 -27.74 2.53
N SER A 29 -5.74 -28.88 3.14
CA SER A 29 -5.70 -29.04 4.61
C SER A 29 -4.28 -28.89 5.16
N GLN A 30 -3.26 -29.36 4.43
CA GLN A 30 -1.87 -29.23 4.83
C GLN A 30 -1.39 -27.78 4.72
N ALA A 31 -1.84 -27.04 3.71
CA ALA A 31 -1.55 -25.62 3.56
C ALA A 31 -2.16 -24.80 4.70
N ALA A 32 -3.44 -25.03 5.02
CA ALA A 32 -4.13 -24.37 6.13
C ALA A 32 -3.44 -24.66 7.47
N ALA A 33 -3.13 -25.93 7.76
CA ALA A 33 -2.50 -26.34 9.01
C ALA A 33 -1.10 -25.76 9.24
N ARG A 34 -0.40 -25.34 8.18
CA ARG A 34 0.91 -24.68 8.29
C ARG A 34 0.80 -23.18 8.58
N LEU A 35 -0.20 -22.51 8.02
CA LEU A 35 -0.34 -21.05 8.13
C LEU A 35 -0.96 -20.62 9.47
N GLU A 36 -1.96 -21.36 9.95
CA GLU A 36 -2.65 -21.06 11.22
C GLU A 36 -1.72 -20.84 12.43
N PRO A 37 -0.74 -21.73 12.72
CA PRO A 37 0.14 -21.52 13.87
C PRO A 37 1.08 -20.33 13.69
N GLN A 38 1.50 -20.03 12.46
CA GLN A 38 2.35 -18.86 12.20
C GLN A 38 1.56 -17.56 12.38
N LEU A 39 0.32 -17.50 11.88
CA LEU A 39 -0.53 -16.33 12.04
C LEU A 39 -0.90 -16.09 13.50
N ALA A 40 -1.20 -17.16 14.26
CA ALA A 40 -1.47 -17.07 15.68
C ALA A 40 -0.26 -16.53 16.47
N ARG A 41 0.95 -16.97 16.11
CA ARG A 41 2.20 -16.46 16.72
C ARG A 41 2.40 -14.99 16.44
N ILE A 42 2.25 -14.57 15.18
CA ILE A 42 2.38 -13.17 14.77
C ILE A 42 1.36 -12.29 15.49
N ALA A 43 0.10 -12.73 15.58
CA ALA A 43 -0.95 -12.01 16.32
C ALA A 43 -0.59 -11.85 17.80
N THR A 44 -0.06 -12.90 18.43
CA THR A 44 0.36 -12.87 19.83
C THR A 44 1.56 -11.94 20.05
N GLU A 45 2.55 -11.97 19.15
CA GLU A 45 3.71 -11.07 19.19
C GLU A 45 3.28 -9.61 19.00
N LEU A 46 2.37 -9.33 18.06
CA LEU A 46 1.82 -7.99 17.86
C LEU A 46 1.07 -7.48 19.10
N GLU A 47 0.30 -8.34 19.77
CA GLU A 47 -0.40 -7.98 21.01
C GLU A 47 0.59 -7.71 22.17
N ALA A 48 1.66 -8.50 22.26
CA ALA A 48 2.75 -8.29 23.21
C ALA A 48 3.51 -6.97 22.94
N LEU A 49 3.78 -6.64 21.67
CA LEU A 49 4.40 -5.37 21.27
C LEU A 49 3.48 -4.18 21.53
N ARG A 50 2.16 -4.34 21.36
CA ARG A 50 1.17 -3.30 21.66
C ARG A 50 1.06 -3.04 23.16
N SER A 51 0.98 -4.09 23.97
CA SER A 51 0.87 -4.00 25.43
C SER A 51 2.14 -3.47 26.11
N SER A 52 3.31 -3.73 25.52
CA SER A 52 4.60 -3.16 25.95
C SER A 52 4.84 -1.72 25.48
N GLY A 53 3.90 -1.12 24.74
CA GLY A 53 4.02 0.25 24.25
C GLY A 53 5.01 0.44 23.10
N GLY A 54 5.49 -0.65 22.46
CA GLY A 54 6.40 -0.61 21.32
C GLY A 54 5.77 -0.08 20.03
N LEU A 55 4.44 0.00 20.00
CA LEU A 55 3.66 0.71 18.98
C LEU A 55 3.03 1.93 19.64
N THR A 56 3.86 2.87 20.13
CA THR A 56 3.37 4.23 20.28
C THR A 56 2.85 4.63 18.90
N ALA A 57 1.54 4.84 18.80
CA ALA A 57 0.98 5.48 17.62
C ALA A 57 1.85 6.72 17.41
N VAL A 58 2.58 6.77 16.29
CA VAL A 58 3.19 8.02 15.85
C VAL A 58 2.01 8.98 15.87
N PRO A 59 2.04 10.02 16.73
CA PRO A 59 0.90 10.90 16.81
C PRO A 59 0.69 11.36 15.38
N ALA A 60 -0.51 11.13 14.86
CA ALA A 60 -0.98 11.75 13.64
C ALA A 60 -1.19 13.25 13.89
N THR A 61 -0.29 13.89 14.65
CA THR A 61 0.20 15.19 14.28
C THR A 61 0.78 15.01 12.90
N SER A 62 -0.06 15.20 11.89
CA SER A 62 0.37 15.93 10.71
C SER A 62 1.17 17.11 11.27
N LEU A 63 2.48 16.93 11.36
CA LEU A 63 3.41 18.03 11.46
C LEU A 63 3.21 18.72 10.13
N ARG A 64 2.21 19.60 10.08
CA ARG A 64 2.06 20.56 9.01
C ARG A 64 3.26 21.47 9.18
N LYS A 65 4.40 21.00 8.67
CA LYS A 65 5.66 21.72 8.63
C LYS A 65 5.31 23.07 8.03
N ALA A 66 5.62 24.13 8.76
CA ALA A 66 5.29 25.49 8.35
C ALA A 66 5.76 25.69 6.91
N PRO A 67 4.99 26.42 6.08
CA PRO A 67 5.37 26.64 4.69
C PRO A 67 6.80 27.15 4.58
N LEU A 68 7.58 26.57 3.65
CA LEU A 68 8.93 27.02 3.37
C LEU A 68 8.90 28.49 2.91
N ARG A 69 9.76 29.32 3.52
CA ARG A 69 10.00 30.69 3.04
C ARG A 69 10.86 30.67 1.78
N ASP A 70 11.96 29.94 1.82
CA ASP A 70 12.87 29.77 0.69
C ASP A 70 13.20 28.29 0.55
N GLY A 71 13.15 27.76 -0.68
CA GLY A 71 13.45 26.33 -0.93
C GLY A 71 12.54 25.70 -1.98
N LEU A 72 12.45 24.37 -1.95
CA LEU A 72 11.64 23.59 -2.89
C LEU A 72 10.52 22.84 -2.14
N VAL A 73 9.28 23.01 -2.56
CA VAL A 73 8.16 22.18 -2.11
C VAL A 73 7.79 21.20 -3.21
N VAL A 74 7.77 19.91 -2.87
CA VAL A 74 7.33 18.82 -3.72
C VAL A 74 5.90 18.48 -3.30
N TYR A 75 4.93 18.93 -4.09
CA TYR A 75 3.53 18.63 -3.87
C TYR A 75 3.16 17.34 -4.58
N PHE A 76 2.53 16.40 -3.88
CA PHE A 76 1.78 15.32 -4.51
C PHE A 76 0.28 15.60 -4.37
N PHE A 77 -0.37 15.87 -5.50
CA PHE A 77 -1.80 16.06 -5.56
C PHE A 77 -2.50 14.73 -5.84
N HIS A 78 -3.61 14.48 -5.14
CA HIS A 78 -4.51 13.36 -5.41
C HIS A 78 -5.98 13.83 -5.38
N GLY A 79 -6.89 13.05 -5.95
CA GLY A 79 -8.33 13.28 -5.77
C GLY A 79 -8.86 12.50 -4.56
N ASN A 80 -10.16 12.61 -4.26
CA ASN A 80 -10.78 11.81 -3.20
C ASN A 80 -10.65 10.30 -3.49
N TRP A 81 -10.72 9.90 -4.76
CA TRP A 81 -10.61 8.50 -5.17
C TRP A 81 -9.17 8.15 -5.53
N ARG A 82 -8.51 7.40 -4.63
CA ARG A 82 -7.12 6.96 -4.81
C ARG A 82 -7.06 5.55 -5.40
N CYS A 83 -6.82 5.45 -6.71
CA CYS A 83 -6.62 4.18 -7.40
C CYS A 83 -5.21 3.59 -7.10
N PRO A 84 -4.93 2.34 -7.47
CA PRO A 84 -3.60 1.74 -7.31
C PRO A 84 -2.48 2.60 -7.90
N THR A 85 -2.68 3.17 -9.08
CA THR A 85 -1.69 4.06 -9.73
C THR A 85 -1.41 5.32 -8.90
N CYS A 86 -2.44 5.96 -8.34
CA CYS A 86 -2.25 7.14 -7.46
C CYS A 86 -1.40 6.79 -6.23
N ARG A 87 -1.55 5.57 -5.69
CA ARG A 87 -0.74 5.10 -4.56
C ARG A 87 0.69 4.79 -4.99
N SER A 88 0.88 4.20 -6.17
CA SER A 88 2.21 3.94 -6.74
C SER A 88 2.98 5.25 -6.99
N ILE A 89 2.35 6.26 -7.60
CA ILE A 89 2.98 7.57 -7.82
C ILE A 89 3.44 8.17 -6.50
N GLU A 90 2.57 8.23 -5.49
CA GLU A 90 2.95 8.76 -4.17
C GLU A 90 4.14 8.01 -3.58
N ALA A 91 4.06 6.68 -3.51
CA ALA A 91 5.08 5.86 -2.87
C ALA A 91 6.43 5.96 -3.58
N GLN A 92 6.44 5.89 -4.92
CA GLN A 92 7.66 5.93 -5.71
C GLN A 92 8.31 7.31 -5.69
N SER A 93 7.52 8.38 -5.83
CA SER A 93 8.03 9.75 -5.77
C SER A 93 8.52 10.13 -4.38
N PHE A 94 7.78 9.75 -3.33
CA PHE A 94 8.22 9.98 -1.95
C PHE A 94 9.49 9.19 -1.62
N ALA A 95 9.62 7.95 -2.10
CA ALA A 95 10.85 7.17 -1.96
C ALA A 95 12.04 7.87 -2.63
N ALA A 96 11.90 8.35 -3.87
CA ALA A 96 12.95 9.10 -4.56
C ALA A 96 13.35 10.36 -3.77
N VAL A 97 12.38 11.13 -3.27
CA VAL A 97 12.62 12.32 -2.45
C VAL A 97 13.38 11.97 -1.16
N GLN A 98 13.00 10.90 -0.47
CA GLN A 98 13.69 10.48 0.75
C GLN A 98 15.10 9.94 0.49
N MET A 99 15.30 9.15 -0.56
CA MET A 99 16.59 8.51 -0.82
C MET A 99 17.62 9.51 -1.38
N ASP A 100 17.21 10.32 -2.35
CA ASP A 100 18.14 11.16 -3.11
C ASP A 100 18.26 12.58 -2.52
N PHE A 101 17.29 13.00 -1.69
CA PHE A 101 17.23 14.36 -1.13
C PHE A 101 17.06 14.39 0.41
N ALA A 102 17.49 13.34 1.11
CA ALA A 102 17.45 13.26 2.57
C ALA A 102 18.10 14.49 3.24
N THR A 103 19.28 14.90 2.76
CA THR A 103 20.00 16.05 3.34
C THR A 103 19.22 17.35 3.22
N GLN A 104 18.56 17.59 2.08
CA GLN A 104 17.77 18.79 1.82
C GLN A 104 16.47 18.78 2.63
N LEU A 105 15.86 17.60 2.83
CA LEU A 105 14.73 17.42 3.75
C LEU A 105 15.12 17.79 5.19
N ASP A 106 16.27 17.28 5.65
CA ASP A 106 16.80 17.50 7.00
C ASP A 106 17.16 18.96 7.25
N ARG A 107 17.79 19.61 6.25
CA ARG A 107 18.11 21.05 6.30
C ARG A 107 16.89 21.95 6.15
N GLY A 108 15.73 21.38 5.78
CA GLY A 108 14.53 22.15 5.48
C GLY A 108 14.66 23.01 4.22
N GLU A 109 15.52 22.64 3.29
CA GLU A 109 15.61 23.24 1.95
C GLU A 109 14.57 22.62 1.00
N LEU A 110 14.10 21.40 1.33
CA LEU A 110 13.05 20.67 0.62
C LEU A 110 11.93 20.24 1.57
N GLN A 111 10.69 20.29 1.10
CA GLN A 111 9.53 19.77 1.81
C GLN A 111 8.63 18.93 0.90
N TRP A 112 8.21 17.75 1.37
CA TRP A 112 7.15 16.96 0.75
C TRP A 112 5.79 17.35 1.31
N VAL A 113 4.78 17.54 0.45
CA VAL A 113 3.40 17.86 0.85
C VAL A 113 2.40 17.06 0.02
N THR A 114 1.59 16.25 0.67
CA THR A 114 0.46 15.58 0.02
C THR A 114 -0.81 16.44 0.17
N LEU A 115 -1.50 16.73 -0.94
CA LEU A 115 -2.73 17.51 -0.98
C LEU A 115 -3.82 16.81 -1.79
N ASN A 116 -5.06 16.98 -1.35
CA ASN A 116 -6.21 16.61 -2.16
C ASN A 116 -6.68 17.83 -2.97
N TYR A 117 -6.70 17.72 -4.30
CA TYR A 117 -7.09 18.84 -5.17
C TYR A 117 -8.60 19.10 -5.18
N GLU A 118 -9.41 18.19 -4.63
CA GLU A 118 -10.88 18.33 -4.55
C GLU A 118 -11.31 19.04 -3.25
N ASP A 119 -10.41 19.17 -2.28
CA ASP A 119 -10.68 19.66 -0.93
C ASP A 119 -10.34 21.14 -0.80
N ALA A 120 -10.98 21.84 0.15
CA ALA A 120 -10.72 23.26 0.39
C ALA A 120 -9.22 23.59 0.62
N THR A 121 -8.47 22.67 1.25
CA THR A 121 -7.05 22.84 1.57
C THR A 121 -6.15 22.82 0.32
N GLY A 122 -6.51 22.07 -0.72
CA GLY A 122 -5.68 21.90 -1.92
C GLY A 122 -6.24 22.56 -3.18
N LYS A 123 -7.54 22.87 -3.22
CA LYS A 123 -8.25 23.34 -4.41
C LYS A 123 -7.71 24.63 -5.02
N GLU A 124 -7.33 25.60 -4.20
CA GLU A 124 -6.82 26.87 -4.71
C GLU A 124 -5.43 26.69 -5.35
N LEU A 125 -4.54 25.98 -4.66
CA LEU A 125 -3.21 25.68 -5.19
C LEU A 125 -3.26 24.77 -6.42
N ALA A 126 -4.18 23.81 -6.44
CA ALA A 126 -4.43 22.95 -7.59
C ALA A 126 -4.86 23.73 -8.83
N ARG A 127 -5.62 24.83 -8.67
CA ARG A 127 -5.95 25.73 -9.78
C ARG A 127 -4.73 26.49 -10.29
N THR A 128 -3.88 27.00 -9.41
CA THR A 128 -2.63 27.69 -9.80
C THR A 128 -1.74 26.81 -10.69
N PHE A 129 -1.75 25.49 -10.46
CA PHE A 129 -0.96 24.53 -11.23
C PHE A 129 -1.77 23.73 -12.28
N ASP A 130 -3.03 24.12 -12.55
CA ASP A 130 -3.93 23.42 -13.49
C ASP A 130 -4.01 21.90 -13.28
N VAL A 131 -4.08 21.47 -12.01
CA VAL A 131 -4.13 20.05 -11.64
C VAL A 131 -5.48 19.45 -12.00
N VAL A 132 -5.47 18.44 -12.88
CA VAL A 132 -6.67 17.71 -13.33
C VAL A 132 -6.66 16.21 -12.96
N ALA A 133 -5.55 15.71 -12.41
CA ALA A 133 -5.36 14.31 -12.04
C ALA A 133 -4.28 14.18 -10.96
N ALA A 134 -4.05 12.96 -10.45
CA ALA A 134 -2.97 12.74 -9.50
C ALA A 134 -1.60 13.02 -10.15
N ILE A 135 -0.82 13.92 -9.53
CA ILE A 135 0.41 14.46 -10.13
C ILE A 135 1.39 14.94 -9.06
N VAL A 136 2.69 14.94 -9.38
CA VAL A 136 3.73 15.56 -8.57
C VAL A 136 4.10 16.91 -9.20
N VAL A 137 4.07 17.98 -8.38
CA VAL A 137 4.46 19.34 -8.77
C VAL A 137 5.65 19.78 -7.93
N LEU A 138 6.66 20.36 -8.59
CA LEU A 138 7.82 20.96 -7.96
C LEU A 138 7.64 22.47 -7.96
N ALA A 139 7.64 23.10 -6.79
CA ALA A 139 7.41 24.52 -6.64
C ALA A 139 8.55 25.17 -5.85
N GLN A 140 9.21 26.16 -6.43
CA GLN A 140 10.26 26.90 -5.75
C GLN A 140 9.62 28.02 -4.93
N MET A 141 9.92 28.07 -3.63
CA MET A 141 9.51 29.14 -2.73
C MET A 141 10.61 30.20 -2.68
N LYS A 142 10.23 31.47 -2.76
CA LYS A 142 11.09 32.63 -2.48
C LYS A 142 10.35 33.61 -1.59
N GLY A 143 10.88 33.91 -0.41
CA GLY A 143 10.23 34.81 0.54
C GLY A 143 8.84 34.38 1.03
N GLY A 144 8.44 33.11 0.84
CA GLY A 144 7.12 32.57 1.15
C GLY A 144 6.12 32.61 -0.01
N GLU A 145 6.56 33.03 -1.19
CA GLU A 145 5.76 33.09 -2.42
C GLU A 145 6.23 32.03 -3.44
N LEU A 146 5.33 31.62 -4.32
CA LEU A 146 5.54 30.65 -5.41
C LEU A 146 6.06 31.33 -6.68
#